data_AF-A0AAN7JLH6-F1
#
_entry.id   AF-A0AAN7JLH6-F1
#
_cell.length_a   1.000
_cell.length_b   1.000
_cell.length_c   1.000
_cell.angle_alpha   90.00
_cell.angle_beta   90.00
_cell.angle_gamma   90.00
#
_symmetry.space_group_name_H-M   'P 1'
#
loop_
_entity.id
_entity.type
_entity.pdbx_description
1 polymer ?
#
loop_
_entity_poly.entity_id
_entity_poly.type
_entity_poly.pdbx_seq_one_letter_code
_entity_poly.pdbx_strand_id
1 'polypeptide(L)'
;MAVNVRARRVADLFGDEARARLGRQLSYANSGSDHEAEAANDDSPCLSELIHGFLESDGCWEVAVGAQTIQSHDSDSDRMESTLNGVDDLQDAIRQALAGNTDSYGRMLLGHVVAAAKEALPCLRSDKSLFRRKVMVSLREIGYNAAICKTKWNASGGLTAGSYEFIDVIRPLPSPSDHQQEHIRYLVDLDFAGEFQIARPTEQYKKLLELLPQVFIGLGDDLKRIARAMAAAAKRSLKSRGLSLPPWKKNRYMQNKWLGPYRRTVNPSLASSLAPAVTSVNSRAVGFEEINGRLTVRTR
;
A
#
# COMPACT_ATOMS: atom_id res chain seq x y z
N MET A 1 25.96 -18.45 -71.30
CA MET A 1 24.78 -18.78 -70.47
C MET A 1 25.16 -18.57 -69.02
N ALA A 2 24.56 -17.59 -68.34
CA ALA A 2 24.83 -17.30 -66.94
C ALA A 2 23.97 -18.22 -66.05
N VAL A 3 24.61 -19.00 -65.18
CA VAL A 3 23.92 -19.82 -64.17
C VAL A 3 23.96 -19.06 -62.85
N ASN A 4 22.79 -18.80 -62.30
CA ASN A 4 22.58 -18.04 -61.09
C ASN A 4 21.91 -18.96 -60.07
N VAL A 5 22.61 -19.45 -59.04
CA VAL A 5 21.99 -20.09 -57.86
C VAL A 5 22.79 -19.80 -56.59
N ARG A 6 22.38 -18.72 -55.92
CA ARG A 6 22.04 -18.58 -54.49
C ARG A 6 22.93 -19.30 -53.45
N ALA A 7 23.59 -18.50 -52.63
CA ALA A 7 24.23 -18.92 -51.37
C ALA A 7 23.24 -19.65 -50.44
N ARG A 8 23.63 -20.84 -49.98
CA ARG A 8 22.95 -21.56 -48.89
C ARG A 8 23.24 -20.84 -47.57
N ARG A 9 22.20 -20.29 -46.96
CA ARG A 9 22.15 -20.09 -45.51
C ARG A 9 21.65 -21.38 -44.85
N VAL A 10 21.89 -21.44 -43.54
CA VAL A 10 21.14 -22.21 -42.53
C VAL A 10 21.85 -23.47 -42.04
N ALA A 11 22.37 -23.31 -40.81
CA ALA A 11 22.21 -24.24 -39.69
C ALA A 11 22.26 -25.74 -40.01
N ASP A 12 23.47 -26.30 -39.96
CA ASP A 12 23.68 -27.74 -39.76
C ASP A 12 24.91 -27.97 -38.86
N LEU A 13 24.85 -27.43 -37.65
CA LEU A 13 25.85 -27.71 -36.60
C LEU A 13 25.22 -28.13 -35.27
N PHE A 14 24.05 -28.76 -35.32
CA PHE A 14 23.52 -29.46 -34.16
C PHE A 14 22.94 -30.79 -34.63
N GLY A 15 23.66 -31.87 -34.35
CA GLY A 15 23.21 -33.23 -34.63
C GLY A 15 21.88 -33.55 -33.95
N ASP A 16 21.18 -34.53 -34.50
CA ASP A 16 19.81 -34.93 -34.09
C ASP A 16 19.69 -35.32 -32.61
N GLU A 17 20.81 -35.62 -31.94
CA GLU A 17 20.87 -35.94 -30.52
C GLU A 17 20.73 -34.72 -29.58
N ALA A 18 21.01 -33.50 -30.07
CA ALA A 18 20.76 -32.25 -29.33
C ALA A 18 19.29 -31.79 -29.43
N ARG A 19 18.59 -32.15 -30.52
CA ARG A 19 17.15 -31.85 -30.70
C ARG A 19 16.26 -32.72 -29.81
N ALA A 20 16.69 -33.94 -29.48
CA ALA A 20 15.95 -34.84 -28.60
C ALA A 20 15.90 -34.38 -27.12
N ARG A 21 16.75 -33.42 -26.69
CA ARG A 21 16.73 -32.88 -25.32
C ARG A 21 16.03 -31.52 -25.18
N LEU A 22 15.59 -30.92 -26.28
CA LEU A 22 14.83 -29.65 -26.30
C LEU A 22 13.36 -29.82 -26.73
N GLY A 23 12.92 -31.05 -27.01
CA GLY A 23 11.56 -31.40 -27.42
C GLY A 23 10.55 -31.60 -26.29
N ARG A 24 10.60 -30.81 -25.20
CA ARG A 24 9.46 -30.69 -24.26
C ARG A 24 9.06 -29.24 -24.13
N GLN A 25 8.64 -28.68 -25.26
CA GLN A 25 7.99 -27.39 -25.34
C GLN A 25 6.55 -27.52 -24.85
N LEU A 26 6.28 -26.86 -23.74
CA LEU A 26 5.17 -25.91 -23.58
C LEU A 26 3.87 -26.31 -24.29
N SER A 27 3.10 -27.20 -23.67
CA SER A 27 1.64 -27.04 -23.66
C SER A 27 1.28 -26.30 -22.37
N TYR A 28 1.11 -24.98 -22.48
CA TYR A 28 0.36 -24.21 -21.49
C TYR A 28 -1.10 -24.65 -21.61
N ALA A 29 -1.47 -25.71 -20.89
CA ALA A 29 -2.86 -26.06 -20.68
C ALA A 29 -3.44 -25.03 -19.71
N ASN A 30 -4.10 -24.04 -20.29
CA ASN A 30 -4.99 -23.10 -19.63
C ASN A 30 -6.15 -23.91 -19.03
N SER A 31 -6.05 -24.27 -17.75
CA SER A 31 -7.15 -24.87 -17.00
C SER A 31 -8.06 -23.76 -16.51
N GLY A 32 -9.01 -23.37 -17.34
CA GLY A 32 -10.16 -22.58 -16.93
C GLY A 32 -11.02 -23.38 -15.96
N SER A 33 -11.28 -22.81 -14.77
CA SER A 33 -12.43 -23.19 -13.96
C SER A 33 -13.42 -22.05 -14.03
N ASP A 34 -14.48 -22.25 -14.81
CA ASP A 34 -15.66 -21.40 -14.79
C ASP A 34 -16.36 -21.57 -13.45
N HIS A 35 -16.32 -20.54 -12.63
CA HIS A 35 -17.33 -20.31 -11.61
C HIS A 35 -17.94 -18.93 -11.87
N GLU A 36 -18.90 -18.92 -12.79
CA GLU A 36 -19.99 -17.95 -12.76
C GLU A 36 -20.79 -18.20 -11.47
N ALA A 37 -20.69 -17.26 -10.51
CA ALA A 37 -21.83 -16.74 -9.78
C ALA A 37 -21.38 -15.62 -8.81
N GLU A 38 -22.00 -14.46 -8.99
CA GLU A 38 -22.19 -13.36 -8.05
C GLU A 38 -21.04 -12.34 -7.87
N ALA A 39 -21.35 -11.12 -8.33
CA ALA A 39 -20.52 -9.94 -8.30
C ALA A 39 -20.07 -9.57 -6.87
N ALA A 40 -18.79 -9.76 -6.60
CA ALA A 40 -18.07 -8.96 -5.62
C ALA A 40 -16.98 -8.21 -6.40
N ASN A 41 -17.18 -6.91 -6.61
CA ASN A 41 -16.20 -6.01 -7.20
C ASN A 41 -14.89 -6.03 -6.40
N ASP A 42 -13.98 -6.94 -6.76
CA ASP A 42 -12.57 -6.82 -6.45
C ASP A 42 -11.95 -5.83 -7.44
N ASP A 43 -12.24 -4.54 -7.22
CA ASP A 43 -11.73 -3.40 -8.00
C ASP A 43 -10.22 -3.20 -7.75
N SER A 44 -9.40 -4.21 -8.01
CA SER A 44 -7.94 -4.07 -8.12
C SER A 44 -7.60 -3.83 -9.59
N PRO A 45 -7.01 -2.68 -9.97
CA PRO A 45 -6.68 -2.39 -11.35
C PRO A 45 -5.66 -3.38 -11.89
N CYS A 46 -5.82 -3.77 -13.16
CA CYS A 46 -4.85 -4.64 -13.82
C CYS A 46 -3.52 -3.88 -14.03
N LEU A 47 -2.39 -4.61 -14.01
CA LEU A 47 -1.06 -4.01 -14.16
C LEU A 47 -0.93 -3.19 -15.46
N SER A 48 -1.60 -3.62 -16.53
CA SER A 48 -1.62 -2.92 -17.82
C SER A 48 -2.23 -1.52 -17.72
N GLU A 49 -3.35 -1.35 -17.02
CA GLU A 49 -3.97 -0.02 -16.82
C GLU A 49 -3.05 0.93 -16.06
N LEU A 50 -2.33 0.42 -15.04
CA LEU A 50 -1.36 1.19 -14.27
C LEU A 50 -0.18 1.67 -15.14
N ILE A 51 0.30 0.82 -16.05
CA ILE A 51 1.41 1.15 -16.96
C ILE A 51 0.95 2.12 -18.04
N HIS A 52 -0.23 1.92 -18.64
CA HIS A 52 -0.76 2.80 -19.68
C HIS A 52 -1.00 4.22 -19.13
N GLY A 53 -1.66 4.35 -17.98
CA GLY A 53 -1.85 5.66 -17.35
C GLY A 53 -0.55 6.35 -16.93
N PHE A 54 0.51 5.60 -16.67
CA PHE A 54 1.83 6.17 -16.39
C PHE A 54 2.51 6.71 -17.66
N LEU A 55 2.54 5.93 -18.74
CA LEU A 55 3.18 6.34 -19.99
C LEU A 55 2.46 7.52 -20.66
N GLU A 56 1.14 7.59 -20.56
CA GLU A 56 0.33 8.69 -21.11
C GLU A 56 0.50 10.01 -20.35
N SER A 57 0.80 9.93 -19.04
CA SER A 57 1.00 11.10 -18.19
C SER A 57 2.36 11.79 -18.39
N ASP A 58 3.34 11.11 -18.98
CA ASP A 58 4.74 11.58 -19.10
C ASP A 58 5.12 12.04 -20.51
N GLY A 59 4.16 12.11 -21.44
CA GLY A 59 4.37 12.52 -22.82
C GLY A 59 4.65 14.01 -23.00
N CYS A 60 5.83 14.48 -22.60
CA CYS A 60 6.35 15.78 -23.01
C CYS A 60 7.81 15.63 -23.48
N TRP A 61 7.97 14.98 -24.63
CA TRP A 61 9.10 15.26 -25.52
C TRP A 61 8.59 16.25 -26.56
N GLU A 62 9.18 17.45 -26.59
CA GLU A 62 8.86 18.50 -27.55
C GLU A 62 9.16 18.01 -28.97
N VAL A 63 8.10 17.73 -29.75
CA VAL A 63 8.05 18.04 -31.18
C VAL A 63 6.66 18.57 -31.50
N ALA A 64 6.59 19.87 -31.79
CA ALA A 64 5.39 20.54 -32.23
C ALA A 64 5.00 20.13 -33.66
N VAL A 65 3.84 19.48 -33.84
CA VAL A 65 2.88 19.75 -34.94
C VAL A 65 1.49 19.38 -34.44
N GLY A 66 0.54 20.29 -34.59
CA GLY A 66 -0.74 20.30 -33.85
C GLY A 66 -1.73 19.19 -34.14
N ALA A 67 -2.47 18.82 -33.09
CA ALA A 67 -3.83 18.31 -33.16
C ALA A 67 -4.51 18.59 -31.81
N GLN A 68 -5.71 19.19 -31.84
CA GLN A 68 -6.53 19.49 -30.67
C GLN A 68 -6.86 18.19 -29.93
N THR A 69 -6.47 18.11 -28.66
CA THR A 69 -6.91 17.04 -27.75
C THR A 69 -7.55 17.68 -26.53
N ILE A 70 -8.74 17.17 -26.18
CA ILE A 70 -9.59 17.60 -25.08
C ILE A 70 -8.77 17.65 -23.78
N GLN A 71 -8.66 18.84 -23.21
CA GLN A 71 -7.98 19.10 -21.94
C GLN A 71 -8.67 18.32 -20.81
N SER A 72 -8.08 17.21 -20.38
CA SER A 72 -8.30 16.73 -19.02
C SER A 72 -7.36 17.53 -18.11
N HIS A 73 -7.98 18.39 -17.32
CA HIS A 73 -7.33 19.43 -16.53
C HIS A 73 -6.67 18.80 -15.27
N ASP A 74 -5.53 18.11 -15.39
CA ASP A 74 -4.71 17.71 -14.21
C ASP A 74 -3.82 18.89 -13.75
N SER A 75 -4.46 20.04 -13.58
CA SER A 75 -3.82 21.33 -13.35
C SER A 75 -3.64 21.62 -11.86
N ASP A 76 -3.07 20.67 -11.11
CA ASP A 76 -2.72 20.90 -9.70
C ASP A 76 -1.28 20.49 -9.35
N SER A 77 -0.53 19.85 -10.27
CA SER A 77 0.87 19.47 -10.02
C SER A 77 1.90 20.48 -10.50
N ASP A 78 1.66 21.23 -11.57
CA ASP A 78 2.71 22.06 -12.19
C ASP A 78 2.70 23.53 -11.75
N ARG A 79 1.59 24.04 -11.20
CA ARG A 79 1.47 25.46 -10.79
C ARG A 79 2.07 25.74 -9.41
N MET A 80 2.37 24.72 -8.61
CA MET A 80 2.89 24.83 -7.25
C MET A 80 4.34 24.33 -7.10
N GLU A 81 5.07 24.15 -8.22
CA GLU A 81 6.49 23.73 -8.20
C GLU A 81 7.44 24.88 -7.77
N SER A 82 6.99 26.13 -7.85
CA SER A 82 7.82 27.33 -7.65
C SER A 82 8.08 27.76 -6.20
N THR A 83 7.50 27.08 -5.19
CA THR A 83 7.56 27.52 -3.78
C THR A 83 8.57 26.77 -2.91
N LEU A 84 9.22 25.71 -3.41
CA LEU A 84 10.20 24.91 -2.64
C LEU A 84 11.49 24.69 -3.47
N ASN A 85 12.11 25.80 -3.85
CA ASN A 85 13.22 25.79 -4.81
C ASN A 85 14.51 25.25 -4.20
N GLY A 86 14.76 25.50 -2.90
CA GLY A 86 15.92 24.99 -2.17
C GLY A 86 15.78 23.55 -1.69
N VAL A 87 16.91 22.84 -1.57
CA VAL A 87 16.97 21.60 -0.77
C VAL A 87 16.83 21.95 0.72
N ASP A 88 17.34 23.11 1.13
CA ASP A 88 17.26 23.60 2.51
C ASP A 88 15.81 23.93 2.91
N ASP A 89 15.04 24.57 2.02
CA ASP A 89 13.60 24.82 2.22
C ASP A 89 12.83 23.51 2.48
N LEU A 90 13.17 22.44 1.76
CA LEU A 90 12.57 21.12 1.97
C LEU A 90 12.97 20.50 3.32
N GLN A 91 14.24 20.63 3.70
CA GLN A 91 14.71 20.14 5.00
C GLN A 91 13.96 20.86 6.12
N ASP A 92 13.84 22.18 6.05
CA ASP A 92 13.14 22.98 7.05
C ASP A 92 11.66 22.65 7.10
N ALA A 93 10.99 22.49 5.95
CA ALA A 93 9.59 22.07 5.90
C ALA A 93 9.36 20.70 6.57
N ILE A 94 10.24 19.72 6.34
CA ILE A 94 10.17 18.40 6.97
C ILE A 94 10.42 18.52 8.47
N ARG A 95 11.45 19.25 8.89
CA ARG A 95 11.78 19.43 10.32
C ARG A 95 10.65 20.13 11.07
N GLN A 96 10.05 21.17 10.49
CA GLN A 96 8.92 21.88 11.08
C GLN A 96 7.68 20.98 11.18
N ALA A 97 7.42 20.12 10.19
CA ALA A 97 6.33 19.16 10.26
C ALA A 97 6.56 18.09 11.34
N LEU A 98 7.79 17.59 11.47
CA LEU A 98 8.16 16.63 12.50
C LEU A 98 8.18 17.25 13.92
N ALA A 99 8.54 18.52 14.04
CA ALA A 99 8.53 19.24 15.32
C ALA A 99 7.09 19.55 15.81
N GLY A 100 6.15 19.74 14.87
CA GLY A 100 4.73 19.94 15.19
C GLY A 100 4.06 18.73 15.86
N ASN A 101 4.63 17.53 15.73
CA ASN A 101 4.03 16.27 16.13
C ASN A 101 4.10 15.92 17.64
N THR A 102 4.70 16.76 18.48
CA THR A 102 5.12 16.35 19.83
C THR A 102 4.56 17.20 20.95
N ASP A 103 3.23 17.28 21.04
CA ASP A 103 2.62 17.53 22.34
C ASP A 103 2.99 16.40 23.34
N SER A 104 2.76 16.61 24.63
CA SER A 104 3.12 15.63 25.66
C SER A 104 2.52 14.24 25.38
N TYR A 105 1.30 14.22 24.81
CA TYR A 105 0.62 13.00 24.43
C TYR A 105 1.29 12.28 23.26
N GLY A 106 1.64 12.99 22.17
CA GLY A 106 2.35 12.40 21.03
C GLY A 106 3.68 11.76 21.43
N ARG A 107 4.44 12.39 22.34
CA ARG A 107 5.70 11.83 22.87
C ARG A 107 5.48 10.56 23.69
N MET A 108 4.47 10.56 24.56
CA MET A 108 4.12 9.37 25.36
C MET A 108 3.63 8.23 24.44
N LEU A 109 2.78 8.55 23.46
CA LEU A 109 2.32 7.59 22.48
C LEU A 109 3.49 6.99 21.68
N LEU A 110 4.48 7.80 21.28
CA LEU A 110 5.69 7.29 20.61
C LEU A 110 6.46 6.28 21.47
N GLY A 111 6.63 6.57 22.76
CA GLY A 111 7.25 5.62 23.69
C GLY A 111 6.53 4.27 23.73
N HIS A 112 5.19 4.29 23.87
CA HIS A 112 4.39 3.07 23.91
C HIS A 112 4.34 2.33 22.57
N VAL A 113 4.25 3.04 21.43
CA VAL A 113 4.31 2.42 20.10
C VAL A 113 5.66 1.72 19.89
N VAL A 114 6.77 2.37 20.24
CA VAL A 114 8.11 1.79 20.09
C VAL A 114 8.29 0.57 21.00
N ALA A 115 7.77 0.60 22.23
CA ALA A 115 7.79 -0.56 23.11
C ALA A 115 6.98 -1.73 22.53
N ALA A 116 5.72 -1.49 22.15
CA ALA A 116 4.84 -2.50 21.54
C ALA A 116 5.43 -3.07 20.24
N ALA A 117 6.04 -2.23 19.40
CA ALA A 117 6.68 -2.66 18.16
C ALA A 117 7.86 -3.60 18.42
N LYS A 118 8.67 -3.33 19.46
CA LYS A 118 9.79 -4.21 19.84
C LYS A 118 9.31 -5.58 20.32
N GLU A 119 8.22 -5.63 21.07
CA GLU A 119 7.62 -6.88 21.56
C GLU A 119 6.95 -7.69 20.44
N ALA A 120 6.35 -7.02 19.46
CA ALA A 120 5.68 -7.68 18.34
C ALA A 120 6.67 -8.22 17.27
N LEU A 121 7.87 -7.64 17.16
CA LEU A 121 8.83 -7.91 16.08
C LEU A 121 9.32 -9.37 15.98
N PRO A 122 9.62 -10.10 17.08
CA PRO A 122 10.08 -11.48 17.01
C PRO A 122 9.05 -12.45 16.42
N CYS A 123 7.77 -12.11 16.47
CA CYS A 123 6.70 -13.03 16.10
C CYS A 123 6.26 -12.91 14.62
N LEU A 124 6.52 -11.79 13.94
CA LEU A 124 5.73 -11.37 12.76
C LEU A 124 6.51 -10.67 11.66
N ARG A 125 7.83 -10.92 11.54
CA ARG A 125 8.70 -10.18 10.60
C ARG A 125 8.22 -10.17 9.15
N SER A 126 7.46 -11.18 8.72
CA SER A 126 6.97 -11.30 7.34
C SER A 126 5.56 -10.77 7.12
N ASP A 127 4.73 -10.67 8.16
CA ASP A 127 3.34 -10.21 8.03
C ASP A 127 3.17 -8.82 8.65
N LYS A 128 3.25 -7.80 7.79
CA LYS A 128 3.08 -6.40 8.19
C LYS A 128 1.69 -6.13 8.79
N SER A 129 0.65 -6.85 8.38
CA SER A 129 -0.72 -6.63 8.88
C SER A 129 -0.87 -7.17 10.30
N LEU A 130 -0.41 -8.40 10.52
CA LEU A 130 -0.34 -8.96 11.88
C LEU A 130 0.53 -8.11 12.78
N PHE A 131 1.67 -7.61 12.28
CA PHE A 131 2.59 -6.78 13.07
C PHE A 131 1.90 -5.49 13.55
N ARG A 132 1.25 -4.75 12.65
CA ARG A 132 0.44 -3.58 13.00
C ARG A 132 -0.67 -3.94 13.99
N ARG A 133 -1.31 -5.10 13.80
CA ARG A 133 -2.38 -5.55 14.70
C ARG A 133 -1.91 -5.80 16.12
N LYS A 134 -0.77 -6.49 16.29
CA LYS A 134 -0.19 -6.69 17.63
C LYS A 134 0.12 -5.36 18.31
N VAL A 135 0.75 -4.43 17.59
CA VAL A 135 1.02 -3.08 18.13
C VAL A 135 -0.29 -2.39 18.53
N MET A 136 -1.32 -2.42 17.67
CA MET A 136 -2.63 -1.85 17.98
C MET A 136 -3.26 -2.48 19.23
N VAL A 137 -3.21 -3.80 19.38
CA VAL A 137 -3.74 -4.51 20.57
C VAL A 137 -3.01 -4.06 21.83
N SER A 138 -1.67 -4.03 21.82
CA SER A 138 -0.88 -3.57 22.97
C SER A 138 -1.19 -2.13 23.36
N LEU A 139 -1.39 -1.22 22.39
CA LEU A 139 -1.80 0.15 22.68
C LEU A 139 -3.19 0.20 23.34
N ARG A 140 -4.12 -0.65 22.92
CA ARG A 140 -5.46 -0.74 23.54
C ARG A 140 -5.40 -1.29 24.95
N GLU A 141 -4.52 -2.26 25.22
CA GLU A 141 -4.27 -2.80 26.58
C GLU A 141 -3.75 -1.71 27.53
N ILE A 142 -2.95 -0.77 27.01
CA ILE A 142 -2.46 0.42 27.75
C ILE A 142 -3.57 1.48 27.93
N GLY A 143 -4.70 1.37 27.22
CA GLY A 143 -5.84 2.26 27.33
C GLY A 143 -5.97 3.31 26.22
N TYR A 144 -5.17 3.22 25.15
CA TYR A 144 -5.36 4.09 23.98
C TYR A 144 -6.59 3.68 23.16
N ASN A 145 -7.31 4.66 22.62
CA ASN A 145 -8.27 4.42 21.53
C ASN A 145 -7.52 4.22 20.21
N ALA A 146 -6.76 3.13 20.12
CA ALA A 146 -6.02 2.73 18.94
C ALA A 146 -6.87 1.83 18.02
N ALA A 147 -6.68 1.94 16.71
CA ALA A 147 -7.33 1.09 15.73
C ALA A 147 -6.48 0.90 14.48
N ILE A 148 -6.77 -0.17 13.74
CA ILE A 148 -6.27 -0.37 12.39
C ILE A 148 -7.11 0.47 11.43
N CYS A 149 -6.45 1.32 10.65
CA CYS A 149 -7.03 2.09 9.58
C CYS A 149 -6.61 1.51 8.24
N LYS A 150 -7.60 1.18 7.41
CA LYS A 150 -7.39 0.77 6.03
C LYS A 150 -7.98 1.81 5.10
N THR A 151 -7.14 2.51 4.35
CA THR A 151 -7.55 3.39 3.26
C THR A 151 -7.75 2.59 1.98
N LYS A 152 -8.73 2.98 1.17
CA LYS A 152 -8.93 2.48 -0.19
C LYS A 152 -9.38 3.64 -1.07
N TRP A 153 -8.74 3.81 -2.22
CA TRP A 153 -9.11 4.84 -3.19
C TRP A 153 -9.15 4.25 -4.60
N ASN A 154 -10.11 4.73 -5.39
CA ASN A 154 -10.31 4.29 -6.77
C ASN A 154 -9.42 5.08 -7.71
N ALA A 155 -9.17 4.50 -8.90
CA ALA A 155 -8.49 5.21 -9.96
C ALA A 155 -9.35 6.42 -10.39
N SER A 156 -8.74 7.61 -10.45
CA SER A 156 -9.44 8.83 -10.86
C SER A 156 -8.46 9.92 -11.27
N GLY A 157 -8.64 10.53 -12.44
CA GLY A 157 -7.84 11.67 -12.91
C GLY A 157 -6.33 11.44 -12.78
N GLY A 158 -5.79 10.44 -13.47
CA GLY A 158 -4.35 10.11 -13.46
C GLY A 158 -3.82 9.48 -12.16
N LEU A 159 -4.64 9.34 -11.12
CA LEU A 159 -4.30 8.60 -9.92
C LEU A 159 -4.62 7.12 -10.09
N THR A 160 -3.65 6.26 -9.78
CA THR A 160 -3.84 4.81 -9.72
C THR A 160 -4.56 4.39 -8.45
N ALA A 161 -5.45 3.39 -8.55
CA ALA A 161 -6.14 2.85 -7.38
C ALA A 161 -5.14 2.21 -6.39
N GLY A 162 -5.53 2.16 -5.12
CA GLY A 162 -4.66 1.59 -4.10
C GLY A 162 -5.37 1.42 -2.76
N SER A 163 -4.66 0.73 -1.87
CA SER A 163 -5.06 0.60 -0.47
C SER A 163 -3.83 0.62 0.42
N TYR A 164 -4.01 1.06 1.66
CA TYR A 164 -2.93 1.10 2.63
C TYR A 164 -3.46 0.85 4.03
N GLU A 165 -2.62 0.26 4.89
CA GLU A 165 -2.97 -0.08 6.27
C GLU A 165 -1.96 0.58 7.23
N PHE A 166 -2.49 1.27 8.23
CA PHE A 166 -1.73 1.95 9.28
C PHE A 166 -2.53 1.92 10.60
N ILE A 167 -1.98 2.50 11.67
CA ILE A 167 -2.65 2.60 12.97
C ILE A 167 -3.07 4.06 13.18
N ASP A 168 -4.24 4.31 13.76
CA ASP A 168 -4.55 5.64 14.31
C ASP A 168 -4.85 5.58 15.80
N VAL A 169 -4.71 6.72 16.46
CA VAL A 169 -5.08 6.92 17.86
C VAL A 169 -5.92 8.18 17.97
N ILE A 170 -7.12 8.04 18.53
CA ILE A 170 -8.05 9.15 18.74
C ILE A 170 -7.98 9.59 20.20
N ARG A 171 -7.61 10.85 20.43
CA ARG A 171 -7.63 11.50 21.75
C ARG A 171 -8.83 12.44 21.83
N PRO A 172 -9.84 12.16 22.69
CA PRO A 172 -10.89 13.13 22.99
C PRO A 172 -10.28 14.40 23.60
N LEU A 173 -10.69 15.57 23.14
CA LEU A 173 -10.43 16.82 23.81
C LEU A 173 -11.59 17.14 24.76
N PRO A 174 -11.33 17.72 25.93
CA PRO A 174 -12.39 18.29 26.75
C PRO A 174 -13.02 19.46 25.98
N SER A 175 -14.28 19.30 25.58
CA SER A 175 -15.06 20.39 24.99
C SER A 175 -15.77 21.16 26.11
N PRO A 176 -15.69 22.49 26.14
CA PRO A 176 -16.46 23.32 27.07
C PRO A 176 -17.96 23.40 26.69
N SER A 177 -18.36 22.83 25.54
CA SER A 177 -19.74 22.83 25.06
C SER A 177 -20.23 21.42 24.72
N ASP A 178 -21.42 21.07 25.19
CA ASP A 178 -22.07 19.75 25.03
C ASP A 178 -22.40 19.37 23.58
N HIS A 179 -22.17 20.26 22.61
CA HIS A 179 -22.69 20.12 21.25
C HIS A 179 -21.67 19.58 20.23
N GLN A 180 -20.38 19.45 20.57
CA GLN A 180 -19.41 18.77 19.71
C GLN A 180 -18.20 18.25 20.49
N GLN A 181 -18.00 16.93 20.47
CA GLN A 181 -16.81 16.31 21.05
C GLN A 181 -15.65 16.43 20.06
N GLU A 182 -14.78 17.42 20.28
CA GLU A 182 -13.54 17.56 19.54
C GLU A 182 -12.59 16.40 19.87
N HIS A 183 -11.83 15.95 18.89
CA HIS A 183 -10.82 14.93 19.07
C HIS A 183 -9.63 15.18 18.16
N ILE A 184 -8.45 14.80 18.65
CA ILE A 184 -7.23 14.79 17.86
C ILE A 184 -6.97 13.37 17.39
N ARG A 185 -6.69 13.25 16.08
CA ARG A 185 -6.34 11.98 15.45
C ARG A 185 -4.86 11.96 15.14
N TYR A 186 -4.13 11.08 15.83
CA TYR A 186 -2.74 10.78 15.53
C TYR A 186 -2.68 9.62 14.53
N LEU A 187 -1.94 9.81 13.45
CA LEU A 187 -1.62 8.79 12.47
C LEU A 187 -0.30 8.13 12.89
N VAL A 188 -0.27 6.80 12.92
CA VAL A 188 0.87 5.99 13.32
C VAL A 188 1.27 5.05 12.19
N ASP A 189 2.46 5.25 11.64
CA ASP A 189 3.06 4.38 10.63
C ASP A 189 4.37 3.79 11.16
N LEU A 190 4.49 2.47 11.11
CA LEU A 190 5.62 1.73 11.68
C LEU A 190 6.81 1.59 10.70
N ASP A 191 6.61 1.96 9.44
CA ASP A 191 7.62 1.85 8.37
C ASP A 191 7.62 3.10 7.46
N PHE A 192 7.51 4.28 8.08
CA PHE A 192 7.23 5.53 7.38
C PHE A 192 8.34 5.94 6.41
N ALA A 193 9.60 5.92 6.84
CA ALA A 193 10.74 6.22 5.97
C ALA A 193 10.83 5.25 4.78
N GLY A 194 10.43 3.99 4.95
CA GLY A 194 10.35 2.99 3.90
C GLY A 194 9.44 3.42 2.74
N GLU A 195 8.34 4.11 3.06
CA GLU A 195 7.37 4.60 2.09
C GLU A 195 7.91 5.69 1.15
N PHE A 196 9.07 6.28 1.46
CA PHE A 196 9.74 7.29 0.64
C PHE A 196 11.02 6.78 -0.04
N GLN A 197 11.36 5.50 0.04
CA GLN A 197 12.51 4.98 -0.70
C GLN A 197 12.29 5.05 -2.22
N ILE A 198 13.33 5.39 -2.97
CA ILE A 198 13.34 5.47 -4.44
C ILE A 198 14.58 4.77 -5.01
N ALA A 199 14.53 4.38 -6.27
CA ALA A 199 15.69 3.83 -6.97
C ALA A 199 16.71 4.93 -7.28
N ARG A 200 18.01 4.61 -7.08
CA ARG A 200 19.15 5.49 -7.42
C ARG A 200 19.00 6.92 -6.86
N PRO A 201 18.76 7.10 -5.55
CA PRO A 201 18.57 8.44 -4.98
C PRO A 201 19.83 9.28 -5.11
N THR A 202 19.66 10.59 -5.35
CA THR A 202 20.75 11.57 -5.22
C THR A 202 21.16 11.73 -3.76
N GLU A 203 22.37 12.23 -3.50
CA GLU A 203 22.84 12.49 -2.14
C GLU A 203 21.96 13.50 -1.40
N GLN A 204 21.42 14.49 -2.12
CA GLN A 204 20.46 15.45 -1.57
C GLN A 204 19.17 14.75 -1.12
N TYR A 205 18.66 13.79 -1.90
CA TYR A 205 17.48 13.02 -1.52
C TYR A 205 17.74 12.11 -0.32
N LYS A 206 18.91 11.47 -0.24
CA LYS A 206 19.29 10.64 0.90
C LYS A 206 19.29 11.44 2.20
N LYS A 207 19.85 12.65 2.20
CA LYS A 207 19.83 13.55 3.37
C LYS A 207 18.41 13.87 3.83
N LEU A 208 17.47 14.07 2.91
CA LEU A 208 16.06 14.30 3.26
C LEU A 208 15.41 13.03 3.84
N LEU A 209 15.72 11.87 3.25
CA LEU A 209 15.21 10.58 3.72
C LEU A 209 15.71 10.25 5.14
N GLU A 210 16.95 10.60 5.47
CA GLU A 210 17.55 10.44 6.81
C GLU A 210 16.87 11.28 7.89
N LEU A 211 16.15 12.35 7.53
CA LEU A 211 15.35 13.14 8.47
C LEU A 211 14.06 12.42 8.89
N LEU A 212 13.57 11.47 8.09
CA LEU A 212 12.29 10.83 8.34
C LEU A 212 12.42 9.77 9.44
N PRO A 213 11.50 9.74 10.41
CA PRO A 213 11.50 8.70 11.42
C PRO A 213 11.07 7.36 10.81
N GLN A 214 11.61 6.27 11.34
CA GLN A 214 11.14 4.92 10.99
C GLN A 214 9.69 4.71 11.44
N VAL A 215 9.38 5.15 12.67
CA VAL A 215 8.01 5.18 13.22
C VAL A 215 7.52 6.61 13.21
N PHE A 216 6.55 6.91 12.35
CA PHE A 216 5.89 8.22 12.32
C PHE A 216 4.70 8.23 13.26
N ILE A 217 4.58 9.29 14.05
CA ILE A 217 3.39 9.63 14.81
C ILE A 217 3.11 11.10 14.58
N GLY A 218 1.93 11.43 14.08
CA GLY A 218 1.63 12.82 13.78
C GLY A 218 0.24 13.13 13.29
N LEU A 219 -0.01 14.41 13.02
CA LEU A 219 -1.29 14.88 12.51
C LEU A 219 -1.35 14.78 10.98
N GLY A 220 -2.57 14.82 10.45
CA GLY A 220 -2.80 14.74 9.01
C GLY A 220 -2.14 15.87 8.22
N ASP A 221 -2.13 17.09 8.78
CA ASP A 221 -1.51 18.24 8.14
C ASP A 221 0.02 18.15 8.09
N ASP A 222 0.64 17.62 9.15
CA ASP A 222 2.09 17.38 9.21
C ASP A 222 2.49 16.33 8.18
N LEU A 223 1.74 15.24 8.11
CA LEU A 223 1.93 14.19 7.12
C LEU A 223 1.76 14.74 5.69
N LYS A 224 0.75 15.59 5.45
CA LYS A 224 0.53 16.22 4.15
C LYS A 224 1.71 17.08 3.71
N ARG A 225 2.30 17.85 4.64
CA ARG A 225 3.49 18.66 4.38
C ARG A 225 4.70 17.79 4.04
N ILE A 226 4.96 16.73 4.81
CA ILE A 226 6.06 15.79 4.55
C ILE A 226 5.88 15.08 3.21
N ALA A 227 4.69 14.55 2.93
CA ALA A 227 4.39 13.85 1.68
C ALA A 227 4.63 14.74 0.46
N ARG A 228 4.20 16.01 0.52
CA ARG A 228 4.45 17.00 -0.54
C ARG A 228 5.94 17.26 -0.75
N ALA A 229 6.67 17.53 0.34
CA ALA A 229 8.10 17.82 0.29
C ALA A 229 8.91 16.65 -0.29
N MET A 230 8.63 15.43 0.18
CA MET A 230 9.33 14.22 -0.27
C MET A 230 8.97 13.83 -1.70
N ALA A 231 7.73 14.01 -2.14
CA ALA A 231 7.32 13.75 -3.53
C ALA A 231 8.02 14.72 -4.51
N ALA A 232 8.11 16.01 -4.16
CA ALA A 232 8.84 17.00 -4.94
C ALA A 232 10.34 16.67 -5.00
N ALA A 233 10.95 16.28 -3.87
CA ALA A 233 12.34 15.83 -3.83
C ALA A 233 12.58 14.57 -4.68
N ALA A 234 11.64 13.62 -4.65
CA ALA A 234 11.72 12.39 -5.42
C ALA A 234 11.66 12.67 -6.92
N LYS A 235 10.75 13.55 -7.36
CA LYS A 235 10.65 14.03 -8.76
C LYS A 235 12.00 14.58 -9.22
N ARG A 236 12.60 15.50 -8.44
CA ARG A 236 13.90 16.12 -8.75
C ARG A 236 15.03 15.08 -8.83
N SER A 237 15.10 14.20 -7.84
CA SER A 237 16.12 13.15 -7.76
C SER A 237 16.06 12.21 -8.96
N LEU A 238 14.88 11.65 -9.26
CA LEU A 238 14.68 10.72 -10.37
C LEU A 238 14.93 11.40 -11.72
N LYS A 239 14.42 12.62 -11.92
CA LYS A 239 14.64 13.39 -13.16
C LYS A 239 16.12 13.62 -13.44
N SER A 240 16.91 13.95 -12.41
CA SER A 240 18.38 14.10 -12.55
C SER A 240 19.11 12.82 -12.94
N ARG A 241 18.47 11.66 -12.77
CA ARG A 241 18.97 10.34 -13.12
C ARG A 241 18.33 9.77 -14.40
N GLY A 242 17.55 10.57 -15.13
CA GLY A 242 16.84 10.13 -16.33
C GLY A 242 15.71 9.13 -16.06
N LEU A 243 15.16 9.16 -14.84
CA LEU A 243 14.04 8.31 -14.42
C LEU A 243 12.79 9.17 -14.21
N SER A 244 11.62 8.63 -14.53
CA SER A 244 10.34 9.25 -14.20
C SER A 244 9.86 8.84 -12.80
N LEU A 245 9.03 9.70 -12.18
CA LEU A 245 8.44 9.48 -10.86
C LEU A 245 7.28 8.49 -10.97
N PRO A 246 7.37 7.28 -10.39
CA PRO A 246 6.30 6.30 -10.51
C PRO A 246 5.00 6.78 -9.84
N PRO A 247 3.82 6.28 -10.27
CA PRO A 247 2.52 6.76 -9.79
C PRO A 247 2.39 6.73 -8.26
N TRP A 248 2.91 5.68 -7.61
CA TRP A 248 2.84 5.52 -6.16
C TRP A 248 3.76 6.43 -5.36
N LYS A 249 4.62 7.22 -6.03
CA LYS A 249 5.46 8.26 -5.40
C LYS A 249 4.96 9.67 -5.73
N LYS A 250 3.91 9.82 -6.54
CA LYS A 250 3.25 11.10 -6.78
C LYS A 250 2.59 11.60 -5.48
N ASN A 251 2.58 12.93 -5.30
CA ASN A 251 2.08 13.57 -4.08
C ASN A 251 0.65 13.16 -3.71
N ARG A 252 -0.27 13.15 -4.68
CA ARG A 252 -1.68 12.78 -4.47
C ARG A 252 -1.82 11.32 -4.02
N TYR A 253 -1.04 10.41 -4.61
CA TYR A 253 -1.03 9.00 -4.19
C TYR A 253 -0.54 8.88 -2.75
N MET A 254 0.60 9.50 -2.44
CA MET A 254 1.17 9.46 -1.09
C MET A 254 0.18 10.00 -0.06
N GLN A 255 -0.45 11.15 -0.29
CA GLN A 255 -1.47 11.67 0.64
C GLN A 255 -2.63 10.69 0.85
N ASN A 256 -3.15 10.07 -0.21
CA ASN A 256 -4.27 9.14 -0.11
C ASN A 256 -3.97 7.87 0.71
N LYS A 257 -2.70 7.46 0.82
CA LYS A 257 -2.30 6.33 1.67
C LYS A 257 -2.76 6.52 3.11
N TRP A 258 -2.69 7.72 3.65
CA TRP A 258 -3.03 8.00 5.05
C TRP A 258 -4.29 8.85 5.22
N LEU A 259 -4.60 9.71 4.24
CA LEU A 259 -5.66 10.72 4.33
C LEU A 259 -6.88 10.40 3.45
N GLY A 260 -6.83 9.32 2.67
CA GLY A 260 -7.95 8.88 1.85
C GLY A 260 -9.14 8.35 2.67
N PRO A 261 -10.27 8.03 2.00
CA PRO A 261 -11.38 7.34 2.64
C PRO A 261 -10.90 6.05 3.30
N TYR A 262 -11.29 5.83 4.55
CA TYR A 262 -10.77 4.74 5.37
C TYR A 262 -11.85 4.02 6.16
N ARG A 263 -11.57 2.76 6.49
CA ARG A 263 -12.29 1.98 7.50
C ARG A 263 -11.42 1.81 8.73
N ARG A 264 -12.03 1.92 9.91
CA ARG A 264 -11.38 1.81 11.21
C ARG A 264 -11.84 0.53 11.91
N THR A 265 -10.92 -0.30 12.37
CA THR A 265 -11.22 -1.60 13.00
C THR A 265 -10.41 -1.81 14.27
N VAL A 266 -11.06 -2.35 15.29
CA VAL A 266 -10.46 -2.60 16.62
C VAL A 266 -10.37 -4.09 16.96
N ASN A 267 -10.73 -4.95 16.00
CA ASN A 267 -10.78 -6.39 16.20
C ASN A 267 -9.36 -6.94 16.39
N PRO A 268 -9.10 -7.75 17.43
CA PRO A 268 -7.79 -8.34 17.67
C PRO A 268 -7.46 -9.45 16.65
N SER A 269 -8.47 -10.04 16.00
CA SER A 269 -8.33 -11.13 15.02
C SER A 269 -8.38 -10.66 13.56
N LEU A 270 -7.70 -11.37 12.66
CA LEU A 270 -7.78 -11.20 11.19
C LEU A 270 -9.03 -11.75 10.52
N ALA A 271 -9.98 -12.29 11.28
CA ALA A 271 -11.26 -12.73 10.73
C ALA A 271 -11.87 -11.60 9.89
N SER A 272 -11.88 -11.83 8.57
CA SER A 272 -12.36 -10.93 7.55
C SER A 272 -13.69 -10.34 7.97
N SER A 273 -13.85 -9.01 7.93
CA SER A 273 -15.15 -8.38 8.12
C SER A 273 -16.01 -8.63 6.88
N LEU A 274 -16.46 -9.87 6.75
CA LEU A 274 -17.52 -10.34 5.87
C LEU A 274 -18.37 -11.29 6.72
N ALA A 275 -19.16 -10.71 7.61
CA ALA A 275 -20.32 -11.40 8.15
C ALA A 275 -21.54 -10.59 7.70
N PRO A 276 -22.34 -11.07 6.73
CA PRO A 276 -23.73 -10.66 6.71
C PRO A 276 -24.38 -11.22 7.98
N ALA A 277 -25.37 -10.52 8.52
CA ALA A 277 -26.19 -11.03 9.60
C ALA A 277 -26.87 -12.33 9.15
N VAL A 278 -26.30 -13.48 9.49
CA VAL A 278 -26.96 -14.77 9.37
C VAL A 278 -27.50 -15.17 10.74
N THR A 279 -28.83 -15.18 10.76
CA THR A 279 -29.70 -15.69 11.81
C THR A 279 -29.17 -16.98 12.44
N SER A 280 -29.30 -17.04 13.77
CA SER A 280 -29.13 -18.21 14.64
C SER A 280 -29.40 -19.55 13.94
N VAL A 281 -28.34 -20.33 13.73
CA VAL A 281 -28.45 -21.77 13.44
C VAL A 281 -28.04 -22.51 14.70
N ASN A 282 -29.05 -23.07 15.35
CA ASN A 282 -28.91 -23.88 16.57
C ASN A 282 -28.14 -25.16 16.23
N SER A 283 -26.86 -25.21 16.59
CA SER A 283 -26.04 -26.42 16.43
C SER A 283 -26.39 -27.40 17.56
N ARG A 284 -27.28 -28.36 17.28
CA ARG A 284 -27.50 -29.50 18.18
C ARG A 284 -26.23 -30.36 18.19
N ALA A 285 -25.54 -30.37 19.33
CA ALA A 285 -24.51 -31.35 19.62
C ALA A 285 -25.17 -32.74 19.71
N VAL A 286 -24.85 -33.63 18.77
CA VAL A 286 -25.21 -35.05 18.86
C VAL A 286 -24.06 -35.72 19.62
N GLY A 287 -24.30 -36.02 20.90
CA GLY A 287 -23.38 -36.80 21.71
C GLY A 287 -23.32 -38.24 21.21
N PHE A 288 -22.13 -38.77 21.04
CA PHE A 288 -21.91 -40.21 20.90
C PHE A 288 -21.96 -40.83 22.31
N GLU A 289 -22.97 -41.65 22.58
CA GLU A 289 -22.97 -42.53 23.75
C GLU A 289 -22.05 -43.73 23.50
N GLU A 290 -21.19 -43.98 24.47
CA GLU A 290 -20.24 -45.07 24.53
C GLU A 290 -21.01 -46.36 24.90
N ILE A 291 -21.22 -47.25 23.92
CA ILE A 291 -21.88 -48.54 24.12
C ILE A 291 -20.88 -49.49 24.79
N ASN A 292 -20.88 -49.50 26.11
CA ASN A 292 -20.31 -50.61 26.88
C ASN A 292 -21.28 -51.80 26.84
N GLY A 293 -20.80 -52.89 26.26
CA GLY A 293 -21.62 -54.00 25.82
C GLY A 293 -22.34 -54.78 26.92
N ARG A 294 -23.49 -55.34 26.54
CA ARG A 294 -23.85 -56.71 26.90
C ARG A 294 -24.84 -57.26 25.87
N LEU A 295 -24.37 -58.23 25.08
CA LEU A 295 -25.20 -59.09 24.26
C LEU A 295 -26.20 -59.85 25.14
N THR A 296 -27.49 -59.68 24.88
CA THR A 296 -28.48 -60.76 25.09
C THR A 296 -29.44 -60.80 23.92
N VAL A 297 -29.29 -61.87 23.14
CA VAL A 297 -30.24 -62.33 22.12
C VAL A 297 -31.53 -62.76 22.83
N ARG A 298 -32.69 -62.33 22.34
CA ARG A 298 -33.94 -63.04 22.62
C ARG A 298 -34.84 -63.04 21.39
N THR A 299 -34.89 -64.22 20.77
CA THR A 299 -35.84 -64.63 19.73
C THR A 299 -37.18 -64.99 20.36
N ARG A 300 -38.26 -64.32 19.97
CA ARG A 300 -39.43 -64.86 19.25
C ARG A 300 -40.52 -63.80 19.19
#